data_AF-A0A956VAF4-F1
#
_entry.id   AF-A0A956VAF4-F1
#
_cell.length_a   1.000
_cell.length_b   1.000
_cell.length_c   1.000
_cell.angle_alpha   90.00
_cell.angle_beta   90.00
_cell.angle_gamma   90.00
#
_symmetry.space_group_name_H-M   'P 1'
#
loop_
_entity.id
_entity.type
_entity.pdbx_description
1 polymer ?
#
loop_
_entity_poly.entity_id
_entity_poly.type
_entity_poly.pdbx_seq_one_letter_code
_entity_poly.pdbx_strand_id
1 'polypeptide(L)' 'MRWETLVSGYVLRVAVKRHRWHIHLHNLRTAEVKVFTSFAALSQYLEQSSLELGRSGR' A
#
# COMPACT_ATOMS: atom_id res chain seq x y z
N MET A 1 -6.32 14.86 8.51
CA MET A 1 -5.64 13.91 9.43
C MET A 1 -4.67 13.06 8.62
N ARG A 2 -3.46 12.79 9.13
CA ARG A 2 -2.42 11.99 8.46
C ARG A 2 -1.92 10.90 9.40
N TRP A 3 -1.72 9.71 8.85
CA TRP A 3 -1.21 8.54 9.57
C TRP A 3 -0.12 7.87 8.74
N GLU A 4 0.82 7.22 9.41
CA GLU A 4 1.87 6.44 8.78
C GLU A 4 2.09 5.15 9.57
N THR A 5 2.28 4.04 8.86
CA THR A 5 2.65 2.74 9.46
C THR A 5 3.55 1.95 8.53
N LEU A 6 4.34 1.04 9.10
CA LEU A 6 5.20 0.11 8.38
C LEU A 6 4.50 -1.24 8.27
N VAL A 7 4.38 -1.77 7.05
CA VAL A 7 3.77 -3.08 6.80
C VAL A 7 4.64 -3.84 5.82
N SER A 8 5.25 -4.95 6.27
CA SER A 8 5.97 -5.91 5.42
C SER A 8 6.95 -5.28 4.40
N GLY A 9 7.78 -4.32 4.84
CA GLY A 9 8.74 -3.64 3.96
C GLY A 9 8.15 -2.47 3.13
N TYR A 10 6.91 -2.08 3.39
CA TYR A 10 6.29 -0.90 2.82
C TYR A 10 6.03 0.17 3.88
N VAL A 11 6.14 1.44 3.47
CA VAL A 11 5.62 2.59 4.22
C VAL A 11 4.22 2.89 3.69
N LEU A 12 3.20 2.72 4.52
CA LEU A 12 1.82 3.08 4.23
C LEU A 12 1.51 4.44 4.86
N ARG A 13 1.18 5.43 4.02
CA ARG A 13 0.76 6.77 4.45
C ARG A 13 -0.70 6.98 4.10
N VAL A 14 -1.50 7.35 5.08
CA VAL A 14 -2.93 7.63 4.89
C VAL A 14 -3.19 9.10 5.17
N ALA A 15 -3.83 9.78 4.24
CA ALA A 15 -4.22 11.19 4.38
C ALA A 15 -5.69 11.35 4.05
N VAL A 16 -6.44 11.98 4.96
CA VAL A 16 -7.84 12.36 4.72
C VAL A 16 -7.89 13.83 4.35
N LYS A 17 -8.38 14.13 3.14
CA LYS A 17 -8.60 15.50 2.64
C LYS A 17 -10.05 15.65 2.18
N ARG A 18 -10.80 16.59 2.77
CA ARG A 18 -12.16 16.99 2.35
C ARG A 18 -13.09 15.79 2.02
N HIS A 19 -13.11 14.75 2.87
CA HIS A 19 -13.89 13.50 2.69
C HIS A 19 -13.30 12.42 1.77
N ARG A 20 -12.11 12.60 1.20
CA ARG A 20 -11.39 11.57 0.45
C ARG A 20 -10.22 10.99 1.23
N TRP A 21 -10.06 9.67 1.16
CA TRP A 21 -8.91 8.95 1.69
C TRP A 21 -7.89 8.78 0.57
N HIS A 22 -6.69 9.30 0.79
CA HIS A 22 -5.55 9.07 -0.07
C HIS A 22 -4.58 8.17 0.67
N ILE A 23 -4.28 7.02 0.08
CA ILE A 23 -3.38 6.03 0.64
C ILE A 23 -2.17 5.97 -0.29
N HIS A 24 -1.00 6.27 0.24
CA HIS A 24 0.26 6.12 -0.46
C HIS A 24 0.98 4.90 0.08
N LEU A 25 1.37 3.99 -0.80
CA LEU A 25 2.18 2.83 -0.47
C LEU A 25 3.56 3.02 -1.10
N HIS A 26 4.61 3.01 -0.30
CA HIS A 26 5.99 3.11 -0.75
C HIS A 26 6.75 1.83 -0.41
N ASN A 27 7.24 1.11 -1.42
CA ASN A 27 8.03 -0.09 -1.24
C ASN A 27 9.48 0.29 -0.91
N LEU A 28 9.98 -0.12 0.26
CA LEU A 28 11.33 0.24 0.69
C LEU A 28 12.44 -0.51 -0.08
N ARG A 29 12.12 -1.64 -0.72
CA ARG A 29 13.08 -2.45 -1.48
C ARG A 29 13.23 -1.97 -2.92
N THR A 30 12.11 -1.58 -3.56
CA THR A 30 12.10 -1.16 -4.97
C THR A 30 12.01 0.35 -5.14
N ALA A 31 11.79 1.10 -4.06
CA ALA A 31 11.49 2.53 -4.04
C ALA A 31 10.23 2.93 -4.86
N GLU A 32 9.38 1.96 -5.23
CA GLU A 32 8.15 2.21 -5.98
C GLU A 32 7.09 2.85 -5.09
N VAL A 33 6.37 3.85 -5.62
CA VAL A 33 5.27 4.54 -4.93
C VAL A 33 3.96 4.35 -5.70
N LYS A 34 2.93 3.87 -5.01
CA LYS A 34 1.55 3.76 -5.52
C LYS A 34 0.60 4.61 -4.70
N VAL A 35 -0.43 5.14 -5.35
CA VAL A 35 -1.46 5.97 -4.72
C VAL A 35 -2.83 5.35 -4.96
N PHE A 36 -3.56 5.10 -3.88
CA PHE A 36 -4.91 4.56 -3.89
C PHE A 36 -5.88 5.58 -3.29
N THR A 37 -7.10 5.61 -3.83
CA THR A 37 -8.17 6.51 -3.40
C THR A 37 -9.21 5.82 -2.51
N SER A 38 -9.09 4.51 -2.30
CA SER A 38 -9.95 3.70 -1.42
C SER A 38 -9.17 2.55 -0.78
N PHE A 39 -9.67 2.07 0.37
CA PHE A 39 -9.08 0.92 1.07
C PHE A 39 -9.25 -0.38 0.28
N ALA A 40 -10.38 -0.57 -0.40
CA ALA A 40 -10.64 -1.77 -1.20
C ALA A 40 -9.59 -1.97 -2.31
N ALA A 41 -9.21 -0.89 -3.01
CA ALA A 41 -8.19 -0.95 -4.05
C ALA A 41 -6.80 -1.31 -3.49
N LEU A 42 -6.45 -0.79 -2.30
CA LEU A 42 -5.22 -1.17 -1.62
C LEU A 42 -5.23 -2.66 -1.22
N SER A 43 -6.32 -3.13 -0.61
CA SER A 43 -6.41 -4.50 -0.13
C SER A 43 -6.28 -5.51 -1.25
N GLN A 44 -6.97 -5.27 -2.39
CA GLN A 44 -6.84 -6.11 -3.59
C GLN A 44 -5.40 -6.11 -4.13
N TYR A 45 -4.74 -4.95 -4.17
CA TYR A 45 -3.34 -4.86 -4.61
C TYR A 45 -2.39 -5.65 -3.69
N LEU A 46 -2.57 -5.52 -2.37
CA LEU A 46 -1.73 -6.22 -1.40
C LEU A 46 -1.98 -7.73 -1.42
N GLU A 47 -3.22 -8.16 -1.62
CA GLU A 47 -3.59 -9.58 -1.77
C GLU A 47 -2.99 -10.20 -3.04
N GLN A 48 -3.04 -9.50 -4.17
CA GLN A 48 -2.37 -9.94 -5.40
C GLN A 48 -0.85 -10.00 -5.22
N SER A 49 -0.27 -8.96 -4.62
CA SER A 49 1.18 -8.88 -4.40
C SER A 49 1.69 -9.97 -3.46
N SER A 50 0.90 -10.34 -2.43
CA SER A 50 1.27 -11.44 -1.52
C SER A 50 1.16 -12.81 -2.21
N LEU A 51 0.17 -12.99 -3.11
CA LEU A 51 0.05 -14.17 -3.95
C LEU A 51 1.21 -14.33 -4.95
N GLU A 52 1.71 -13.23 -5.51
CA GLU A 52 2.86 -13.23 -6.42
C GLU A 52 4.18 -13.53 -5.70
N LEU A 53 4.37 -12.98 -4.49
CA LEU A 53 5.54 -13.27 -3.65
C LEU A 53 5.56 -14.72 -3.14
N GLY A 54 4.39 -15.35 -2.95
CA GLY A 54 4.28 -16.78 -2.61
C GLY A 54 4.55 -17.74 -3.79
N ARG A 55 4.50 -17.25 -5.03
CA ARG A 55 4.81 -18.04 -6.24
C ARG A 55 6.24 -17.89 -6.73
N SER A 56 6.94 -16.83 -6.34
CA SER A 56 8.33 -16.57 -6.72
C SER A 56 9.38 -17.24 -5.82
N GLY A 57 8.96 -18.14 -4.93
CA GLY A 57 9.83 -18.87 -3.98
C GLY A 57 9.72 -20.39 -4.08
N ARG A 58 9.63 -20.93 -5.30
CA ARG A 58 9.80 -22.37 -5.57
C ARG A 58 11.18 -22.65 -6.14
#